data_AF-A0AAP0L5E4-F1
#
_entry.id   AF-A0AAP0L5E4-F1
#
_cell.length_a   1.000
_cell.length_b   1.000
_cell.length_c   1.000
_cell.angle_alpha   90.00
_cell.angle_beta   90.00
_cell.angle_gamma   90.00
#
_symmetry.space_group_name_H-M   'P 1'
#
loop_
_entity.id
_entity.type
_entity.pdbx_description
1 polymer ?
#
loop_
_entity_poly.entity_id
_entity_poly.type
_entity_poly.pdbx_seq_one_letter_code
_entity_poly.pdbx_strand_id
1 'polypeptide(L)'
;MGPKDVDQHVGINVNSLASAQYVSRNTSLHSGQIANAWITYNATAKNLTVFWTYDTNPVYRGNEAILAHRINLKQVLPEQAVVGFSAATGILVSGLCAALMILRRRRLKAMKEKEEVLYTSITGDLERGAGPKMFNYRDLAAATNNFSVESWRRIWRCL
;
A
#
# COMPACT_ATOMS: atom_id res chain seq x y z
N MET A 1 2.69 9.31 -13.21
CA MET A 1 2.46 10.64 -13.78
C MET A 1 0.98 10.90 -13.79
N GLY A 2 0.52 11.66 -12.79
CA GLY A 2 -0.73 12.39 -12.91
C GLY A 2 -0.62 13.48 -13.99
N PRO A 3 -1.63 14.34 -14.13
CA PRO A 3 -1.58 15.46 -15.07
C PRO A 3 -0.35 16.31 -14.84
N LYS A 4 0.13 16.91 -15.93
CA LYS A 4 1.34 17.76 -15.90
C LYS A 4 1.18 19.01 -15.02
N ASP A 5 -0.05 19.34 -14.61
CA ASP A 5 -0.39 20.56 -13.87
C ASP A 5 -0.77 20.31 -12.40
N VAL A 6 -0.50 19.11 -11.86
CA VAL A 6 -0.83 18.76 -10.47
C VAL A 6 0.43 18.27 -9.74
N ASP A 7 0.99 19.12 -8.87
CA ASP A 7 2.19 18.81 -8.08
C ASP A 7 2.00 17.60 -7.16
N GLN A 8 0.80 17.45 -6.59
CA GLN A 8 0.48 16.42 -5.60
C GLN A 8 -0.91 15.84 -5.85
N HIS A 9 -1.00 14.52 -5.94
CA HIS A 9 -2.24 13.82 -6.24
C HIS A 9 -2.30 12.46 -5.55
N VAL A 10 -3.53 11.94 -5.43
CA VAL A 10 -3.78 10.52 -5.19
C VAL A 10 -4.29 9.94 -6.50
N GLY A 11 -3.72 8.82 -6.94
CA GLY A 11 -4.03 8.22 -8.23
C GLY A 11 -4.17 6.70 -8.18
N ILE A 12 -5.03 6.17 -9.06
CA ILE A 12 -5.15 4.74 -9.36
C ILE A 12 -4.33 4.48 -10.62
N ASN A 13 -3.30 3.65 -10.49
CA ASN A 13 -2.38 3.30 -11.57
C ASN A 13 -2.65 1.87 -12.05
N VAL A 14 -2.69 1.67 -13.37
CA VAL A 14 -3.00 0.38 -13.99
C VAL A 14 -1.93 0.06 -15.02
N ASN A 15 -1.00 -0.84 -14.68
CA ASN A 15 0.13 -1.27 -15.53
C ASN A 15 0.99 -0.13 -16.12
N SER A 16 0.86 1.08 -15.58
CA SER A 16 1.53 2.28 -16.04
C SER A 16 1.79 3.18 -14.84
N LEU A 17 2.88 3.96 -14.90
CA LEU A 17 3.11 4.98 -13.90
C LEU A 17 2.09 6.12 -14.05
N ALA A 18 1.50 6.32 -15.23
CA ALA A 18 0.45 7.31 -15.44
C ALA A 18 -0.86 6.86 -14.79
N SER A 19 -1.48 7.74 -13.99
CA SER A 19 -2.71 7.39 -13.27
C SER A 19 -3.90 7.36 -14.24
N ALA A 20 -4.64 6.26 -14.22
CA ALA A 20 -5.86 6.11 -15.00
C ALA A 20 -7.01 6.96 -14.44
N GLN A 21 -7.00 7.20 -13.13
CA GLN A 21 -7.87 8.15 -12.45
C GLN A 21 -7.10 8.79 -11.30
N TYR A 22 -7.30 10.07 -11.06
CA TYR A 22 -6.62 10.79 -9.98
C TYR A 22 -7.50 11.89 -9.40
N VAL A 23 -7.12 12.38 -8.22
CA VAL A 23 -7.61 13.64 -7.68
C VAL A 23 -6.41 14.44 -7.17
N SER A 24 -6.44 15.74 -7.42
CA SER A 24 -5.46 16.67 -6.85
C SER A 24 -5.58 16.69 -5.33
N ARG A 25 -4.44 16.63 -4.64
CA ARG A 25 -4.37 16.64 -3.18
C ARG A 25 -3.48 17.78 -2.73
N ASN A 26 -3.99 18.66 -1.87
CA ASN A 26 -3.17 19.67 -1.20
C ASN A 26 -2.60 19.08 0.10
N THR A 27 -1.35 18.59 0.08
CA THR A 27 -0.74 17.97 1.27
C THR A 27 -0.28 18.98 2.31
N SER A 28 -0.10 20.25 1.94
CA SER A 28 0.37 21.29 2.86
C SER A 28 -0.60 21.54 4.02
N LEU A 29 -1.90 21.36 3.77
CA LEU A 29 -2.96 21.53 4.77
C LEU A 29 -2.96 20.47 5.89
N HIS A 30 -2.27 19.35 5.69
CA HIS A 30 -2.34 18.19 6.59
C HIS A 30 -0.95 17.70 7.04
N SER A 31 0.05 18.58 6.99
CA SER A 31 1.42 18.25 7.36
C SER A 31 1.50 17.80 8.83
N GLY A 32 2.06 16.62 9.08
CA GLY A 32 2.18 16.03 10.41
C GLY A 32 0.93 15.29 10.93
N GLN A 33 -0.17 15.31 10.19
CA GLN A 33 -1.36 14.52 10.53
C GLN A 33 -1.29 13.10 9.97
N ILE A 34 -1.89 12.15 10.68
CA ILE A 34 -2.00 10.76 10.23
C ILE A 34 -3.13 10.67 9.21
N ALA A 35 -2.79 10.23 8.00
CA ALA A 35 -3.78 9.91 6.97
C ALA A 35 -4.28 8.47 7.16
N ASN A 36 -5.59 8.29 7.22
CA ASN A 36 -6.24 7.00 7.18
C ASN A 36 -6.77 6.75 5.77
N ALA A 37 -6.57 5.55 5.21
CA ALA A 37 -7.00 5.22 3.85
C ALA A 37 -7.64 3.84 3.76
N TRP A 38 -8.68 3.73 2.94
CA TRP A 38 -9.40 2.50 2.61
C TRP A 38 -9.41 2.31 1.11
N ILE A 39 -9.14 1.07 0.70
CA ILE A 39 -9.25 0.65 -0.70
C ILE A 39 -10.30 -0.45 -0.71
N THR A 40 -11.37 -0.24 -1.46
CA THR A 40 -12.45 -1.22 -1.61
C THR A 40 -12.63 -1.55 -3.09
N TYR A 41 -12.94 -2.81 -3.38
CA TYR A 41 -13.30 -3.23 -4.73
C TYR A 41 -14.69 -3.86 -4.68
N ASN A 42 -15.54 -3.56 -5.66
CA ASN A 42 -16.81 -4.25 -5.88
C ASN A 42 -16.69 -5.07 -7.17
N ALA A 43 -16.72 -6.40 -7.05
CA ALA A 43 -16.49 -7.30 -8.18
C ALA A 43 -17.64 -7.32 -9.19
N THR A 44 -18.88 -7.10 -8.73
CA THR A 44 -20.07 -7.07 -9.59
C THR A 44 -20.07 -5.81 -10.47
N ALA A 45 -19.84 -4.65 -9.85
CA ALA A 45 -19.77 -3.38 -10.56
C ALA A 45 -18.41 -3.14 -11.25
N LYS A 46 -17.42 -4.02 -10.99
CA LYS A 46 -16.02 -3.89 -11.42
C LYS A 46 -15.46 -2.52 -11.07
N ASN A 47 -15.66 -2.10 -9.82
CA ASN A 47 -15.37 -0.74 -9.39
C ASN A 47 -14.38 -0.75 -8.22
N LEU A 48 -13.23 -0.12 -8.43
CA LEU A 48 -12.21 0.10 -7.41
C LEU A 48 -12.37 1.50 -6.83
N THR A 49 -12.56 1.59 -5.52
CA THR A 49 -12.75 2.86 -4.81
C THR A 49 -11.68 3.06 -3.76
N VAL A 50 -11.30 4.33 -3.58
CA VAL A 50 -10.32 4.77 -2.58
C VAL A 50 -10.97 5.89 -1.78
N PHE A 51 -10.88 5.76 -0.46
CA PHE A 51 -11.28 6.75 0.51
C PHE A 51 -10.10 7.07 1.42
N TRP A 52 -9.98 8.32 1.84
CA TRP A 52 -9.03 8.69 2.88
C TRP A 52 -9.57 9.85 3.71
N THR A 53 -9.14 9.92 4.97
CA THR A 53 -9.42 11.05 5.85
C THR A 53 -8.22 11.29 6.78
N TYR A 54 -8.18 12.47 7.39
CA TYR A 54 -7.21 12.85 8.41
C TYR A 54 -7.84 12.91 9.81
N ASP A 55 -9.09 12.44 9.95
CA ASP A 55 -9.76 12.37 11.24
C ASP A 55 -9.02 11.44 12.20
N THR A 56 -8.94 11.84 13.47
CA THR A 56 -8.31 11.04 14.54
C THR A 56 -9.08 9.76 14.85
N ASN A 57 -10.40 9.77 14.67
CA ASN A 57 -11.30 8.63 14.88
C ASN A 57 -12.11 8.37 13.60
N PRO A 58 -11.49 7.82 12.55
CA PRO A 58 -12.13 7.76 11.26
C PRO A 58 -13.17 6.64 11.21
N VAL A 59 -14.31 6.90 10.56
CA VAL A 59 -15.37 5.91 10.37
C VAL A 59 -15.63 5.75 8.88
N TYR A 60 -15.31 4.58 8.33
CA TYR A 60 -15.63 4.28 6.93
C TYR A 60 -17.09 3.85 6.79
N ARG A 61 -17.88 4.62 6.02
CA ARG A 61 -19.30 4.35 5.76
C ARG A 61 -19.58 3.62 4.44
N GLY A 62 -18.55 3.39 3.61
CA GLY A 62 -18.68 2.64 2.34
C GLY A 62 -19.18 3.45 1.14
N ASN A 63 -19.80 4.61 1.36
CA ASN A 63 -20.44 5.44 0.34
C ASN A 63 -19.70 6.76 0.05
N GLU A 64 -18.62 7.07 0.78
CA GLU A 64 -17.87 8.34 0.68
C GLU A 64 -16.57 8.18 -0.14
N ALA A 65 -16.58 7.36 -1.19
CA ALA A 65 -15.38 7.19 -2.02
C ALA A 65 -14.95 8.52 -2.64
N ILE A 66 -13.72 8.96 -2.35
CA ILE A 66 -13.17 10.21 -2.91
C ILE A 66 -12.66 9.97 -4.33
N LEU A 67 -12.16 8.76 -4.61
CA LEU A 67 -11.66 8.36 -5.92
C LEU A 67 -12.25 7.01 -6.32
N ALA A 68 -12.72 6.90 -7.56
CA ALA A 68 -13.29 5.66 -8.07
C ALA A 68 -12.85 5.40 -9.50
N HIS A 69 -12.57 4.14 -9.84
CA HIS A 69 -12.20 3.72 -11.18
C HIS A 69 -12.81 2.37 -11.52
N ARG A 70 -13.48 2.30 -12.67
CA ARG A 70 -14.05 1.05 -13.18
C ARG A 70 -12.96 0.21 -13.84
N ILE A 71 -12.63 -0.91 -13.23
CA ILE A 71 -11.59 -1.83 -13.68
C ILE A 71 -11.97 -3.27 -13.37
N ASN A 72 -11.76 -4.16 -14.33
CA ASN A 72 -11.94 -5.59 -14.12
C ASN A 72 -10.63 -6.21 -13.62
N LEU A 73 -10.49 -6.39 -12.30
CA LEU A 73 -9.25 -6.91 -11.72
C LEU A 73 -8.86 -8.30 -12.26
N LYS A 74 -9.81 -9.13 -12.69
CA LYS A 74 -9.53 -10.46 -13.28
C LYS A 74 -8.77 -10.39 -14.61
N GLN A 75 -8.89 -9.29 -15.35
CA GLN A 75 -8.19 -9.10 -16.63
C GLN A 75 -6.80 -8.51 -16.45
N VAL A 76 -6.54 -7.88 -15.30
CA VAL A 76 -5.34 -7.08 -15.05
C VAL A 76 -4.38 -7.81 -14.12
N LEU A 77 -4.90 -8.55 -13.14
CA LEU A 77 -4.12 -9.31 -12.19
C LEU A 77 -4.11 -10.81 -12.55
N PRO A 78 -3.00 -11.52 -12.30
CA PRO A 78 -2.97 -12.98 -12.35
C PRO A 78 -3.86 -13.61 -11.26
N GLU A 79 -4.10 -14.92 -11.34
CA GLU A 79 -4.96 -15.65 -10.39
C GLU A 79 -4.45 -15.57 -8.95
N GLN A 80 -3.17 -15.32 -8.73
CA GLN A 80 -2.59 -15.10 -7.41
C GLN A 80 -1.79 -13.80 -7.41
N ALA A 81 -2.04 -12.94 -6.42
CA ALA A 81 -1.39 -11.65 -6.30
C ALA A 81 -0.92 -11.40 -4.87
N VAL A 82 0.10 -10.54 -4.74
CA VAL A 82 0.60 -10.05 -3.46
C VAL A 82 0.14 -8.62 -3.28
N VAL A 83 -0.36 -8.29 -2.09
CA VAL A 83 -0.71 -6.93 -1.70
C VAL A 83 0.38 -6.40 -0.77
N GLY A 84 0.80 -5.16 -0.99
CA GLY A 84 1.83 -4.53 -0.18
C GLY A 84 1.86 -3.02 -0.36
N PHE A 85 2.65 -2.36 0.49
CA PHE A 85 2.84 -0.91 0.46
C PHE A 85 4.24 -0.59 -0.04
N SER A 86 4.36 0.49 -0.82
CA SER A 86 5.64 0.97 -1.32
C SER A 86 5.69 2.49 -1.22
N ALA A 87 6.88 3.02 -0.91
CA ALA A 87 7.17 4.43 -0.85
C ALA A 87 8.59 4.68 -1.36
N ALA A 88 8.78 5.77 -2.11
CA ALA A 88 10.07 6.16 -2.64
C ALA A 88 10.30 7.65 -2.41
N THR A 89 11.52 8.00 -2.02
CA THR A 89 12.00 9.37 -1.93
C THR A 89 13.07 9.61 -2.99
N GLY A 90 13.01 10.77 -3.65
CA GLY A 90 14.01 11.16 -4.65
C GLY A 90 15.36 11.56 -4.02
N ILE A 91 16.42 11.53 -4.83
CA ILE A 91 17.81 11.80 -4.40
C ILE A 91 18.04 13.28 -3.98
N LEU A 92 17.07 14.16 -4.20
CA LEU A 92 17.17 15.60 -3.92
C LEU A 92 17.17 15.98 -2.43
N VAL A 93 17.02 15.01 -1.52
CA VAL A 93 17.22 15.24 -0.09
C VAL A 93 18.72 15.30 0.14
N SER A 94 19.29 16.54 0.10
CA SER A 94 20.68 16.99 0.33
C SER A 94 21.80 15.95 0.17
N GLY A 95 22.91 16.30 -0.49
CA GLY A 95 24.08 15.40 -0.59
C GLY A 95 24.50 14.79 0.76
N LEU A 96 24.25 15.50 1.87
CA LEU A 96 24.39 15.00 3.24
C LEU A 96 23.35 13.92 3.60
N CYS A 97 22.06 14.08 3.34
CA CYS A 97 21.05 13.06 3.58
C CYS A 97 21.24 11.83 2.68
N ALA A 98 21.59 12.02 1.40
CA ALA A 98 21.94 10.90 0.52
C ALA A 98 23.21 10.16 1.04
N ALA A 99 24.27 10.90 1.39
CA ALA A 99 25.47 10.32 1.98
C ALA A 99 25.19 9.65 3.33
N LEU A 100 24.36 10.25 4.20
CA LEU A 100 23.94 9.66 5.46
C LEU A 100 23.09 8.41 5.23
N MET A 101 22.20 8.39 4.24
CA MET A 101 21.44 7.20 3.86
C MET A 101 22.35 6.11 3.29
N ILE A 102 23.36 6.46 2.49
CA ILE A 102 24.36 5.53 1.96
C ILE A 102 25.28 5.02 3.08
N LEU A 103 25.75 5.89 3.97
CA LEU A 103 26.58 5.55 5.13
C LEU A 103 25.79 4.74 6.16
N ARG A 104 24.52 5.06 6.40
CA ARG A 104 23.59 4.24 7.21
C ARG A 104 23.38 2.88 6.57
N ARG A 105 23.15 2.80 5.24
CA ARG A 105 23.06 1.51 4.53
C ARG A 105 24.36 0.71 4.63
N ARG A 106 25.53 1.34 4.54
CA ARG A 106 26.84 0.69 4.73
C ARG A 106 27.05 0.21 6.17
N ARG A 107 26.68 1.03 7.17
CA ARG A 107 26.72 0.66 8.59
C ARG A 107 25.73 -0.45 8.92
N LEU A 108 24.52 -0.42 8.35
CA LEU A 108 23.52 -1.48 8.46
C LEU A 108 23.98 -2.75 7.73
N LYS A 109 24.74 -2.67 6.64
CA LYS A 109 25.36 -3.85 6.00
C LYS A 109 26.52 -4.43 6.83
N ALA A 110 27.35 -3.60 7.45
CA ALA A 110 28.43 -4.06 8.34
C ALA A 110 27.89 -4.58 9.68
N MET A 111 26.78 -4.01 10.17
CA MET A 111 25.97 -4.59 11.24
C MET A 111 25.32 -5.88 10.76
N LYS A 112 24.82 -5.95 9.51
CA LYS A 112 24.26 -7.16 8.91
C LYS A 112 25.28 -8.28 8.75
N GLU A 113 26.56 -8.01 8.54
CA GLU A 113 27.61 -9.04 8.48
C GLU A 113 27.93 -9.60 9.88
N LYS A 114 28.01 -8.73 10.90
CA LYS A 114 28.09 -9.17 12.32
C LYS A 114 26.80 -9.83 12.80
N GLU A 115 25.67 -9.36 12.30
CA GLU A 115 24.35 -9.88 12.56
C GLU A 115 24.14 -11.18 11.80
N GLU A 116 24.73 -11.42 10.61
CA GLU A 116 24.71 -12.67 9.83
C GLU A 116 25.55 -13.75 10.51
N VAL A 117 26.67 -13.38 11.14
CA VAL A 117 27.43 -14.25 12.04
C VAL A 117 26.65 -14.56 13.34
N LEU A 118 25.81 -13.65 13.81
CA LEU A 118 24.88 -13.91 14.92
C LEU A 118 23.58 -14.61 14.45
N TYR A 119 23.15 -14.36 13.22
CA TYR A 119 21.92 -14.84 12.56
C TYR A 119 22.13 -16.31 12.26
N THR A 120 23.27 -16.73 11.72
CA THR A 120 23.60 -18.15 11.54
C THR A 120 23.53 -18.96 12.84
N SER A 121 23.72 -18.32 14.01
CA SER A 121 23.51 -18.94 15.32
C SER A 121 22.07 -18.87 15.84
N ILE A 122 21.23 -17.94 15.35
CA ILE A 122 19.83 -17.71 15.79
C ILE A 122 18.79 -18.22 14.74
N THR A 123 19.17 -18.41 13.47
CA THR A 123 18.33 -18.87 12.35
C THR A 123 17.97 -20.34 12.43
N GLY A 124 18.60 -21.10 13.33
CA GLY A 124 18.09 -22.41 13.71
C GLY A 124 16.61 -22.34 14.16
N ASP A 125 16.18 -21.19 14.68
CA ASP A 125 14.83 -21.01 15.25
C ASP A 125 13.88 -20.15 14.39
N LEU A 126 14.38 -19.49 13.32
CA LEU A 126 13.58 -18.58 12.46
C LEU A 126 13.13 -19.20 11.12
N GLU A 127 13.54 -20.43 10.80
CA GLU A 127 12.94 -21.24 9.72
C GLU A 127 11.46 -21.64 9.99
N ARG A 128 10.82 -21.00 10.98
CA ARG A 128 9.38 -21.12 11.29
C ARG A 128 8.54 -19.89 10.89
N GLY A 129 9.12 -18.89 10.22
CA GLY A 129 8.39 -17.69 9.77
C GLY A 129 8.03 -17.73 8.28
N ALA A 130 6.73 -17.82 7.96
CA ALA A 130 6.24 -17.84 6.58
C ALA A 130 6.58 -16.54 5.81
N GLY A 131 7.09 -16.67 4.58
CA GLY A 131 7.34 -15.55 3.65
C GLY A 131 6.06 -14.81 3.22
N PRO A 132 6.15 -13.81 2.32
CA PRO A 132 4.99 -13.04 1.83
C PRO A 132 3.88 -13.98 1.39
N LYS A 133 2.75 -13.92 2.10
CA LYS A 133 1.66 -14.86 1.87
C LYS A 133 1.04 -14.59 0.50
N MET A 134 1.11 -15.58 -0.37
CA MET A 134 0.38 -15.55 -1.63
C MET A 134 -1.10 -15.77 -1.37
N PHE A 135 -1.90 -14.99 -2.06
CA PHE A 135 -3.34 -14.95 -1.89
C PHE A 135 -4.00 -15.36 -3.21
N ASN A 136 -4.71 -16.48 -3.20
CA ASN A 136 -5.49 -16.94 -4.36
C ASN A 136 -6.71 -16.03 -4.53
N TYR A 137 -6.98 -15.59 -5.75
CA TYR A 137 -8.13 -14.75 -6.08
C TYR A 137 -9.45 -15.38 -5.65
N ARG A 138 -9.61 -16.70 -5.80
CA ARG A 138 -10.84 -17.42 -5.39
C ARG A 138 -11.04 -17.37 -3.88
N ASP A 139 -9.97 -17.53 -3.11
CA ASP A 139 -10.01 -17.47 -1.65
C ASP A 139 -10.28 -16.04 -1.16
N LEU A 140 -9.69 -15.04 -1.82
CA LEU A 140 -9.98 -13.62 -1.56
C LEU A 140 -11.43 -13.29 -1.87
N ALA A 141 -11.92 -13.72 -3.03
CA ALA A 141 -13.30 -13.55 -3.40
C ALA A 141 -14.20 -14.23 -2.37
N ALA A 142 -13.99 -15.51 -2.03
CA ALA A 142 -14.80 -16.21 -1.05
C ALA A 142 -14.79 -15.54 0.34
N ALA A 143 -13.62 -15.17 0.87
CA ALA A 143 -13.49 -14.53 2.19
C ALA A 143 -14.15 -13.14 2.26
N THR A 144 -14.25 -12.45 1.12
CA THR A 144 -14.89 -11.13 1.01
C THR A 144 -16.33 -11.21 0.49
N ASN A 145 -16.92 -12.41 0.44
CA ASN A 145 -18.23 -12.69 -0.17
C ASN A 145 -18.34 -12.14 -1.60
N ASN A 146 -17.41 -12.56 -2.44
CA ASN A 146 -17.15 -12.07 -3.79
C ASN A 146 -17.02 -10.53 -3.85
N PHE A 147 -16.43 -9.93 -2.81
CA PHE A 147 -16.33 -8.50 -2.62
C PHE A 147 -17.69 -7.76 -2.64
N SER A 148 -18.73 -8.37 -2.03
CA SER A 148 -20.03 -7.70 -1.87
C SER A 148 -19.94 -6.54 -0.89
N VAL A 149 -20.67 -5.46 -1.16
CA VAL A 149 -20.67 -4.21 -0.37
C VAL A 149 -21.10 -4.39 1.10
N GLU A 150 -21.82 -5.47 1.42
CA GLU A 150 -22.42 -5.70 2.75
C GLU A 150 -21.51 -6.48 3.71
N SER A 151 -20.34 -6.96 3.27
CA SER A 151 -19.54 -7.93 4.04
C SER A 151 -18.47 -7.34 4.97
N TRP A 152 -18.33 -6.02 5.08
CA TRP A 152 -17.23 -5.40 5.82
C TRP A 152 -17.53 -5.06 7.29
N ARG A 153 -18.21 -5.95 8.05
CA ARG A 153 -18.44 -5.74 9.51
C ARG A 153 -17.55 -6.52 10.46
N ARG A 154 -16.64 -7.35 9.98
CA ARG A 154 -15.62 -7.99 10.80
C ARG A 154 -14.36 -8.12 9.96
N ILE A 155 -13.19 -8.11 10.60
CA ILE A 155 -11.84 -8.15 10.00
C ILE A 155 -11.40 -6.71 9.66
N TRP A 156 -10.75 -5.93 10.54
CA TRP A 156 -9.63 -6.24 11.43
C TRP A 156 -9.69 -5.39 12.71
N ARG A 157 -9.29 -5.98 13.84
CA ARG A 157 -8.91 -5.24 15.06
C ARG A 157 -7.42 -5.52 15.21
N CYS A 158 -6.56 -4.57 14.84
CA CYS A 158 -5.16 -4.62 15.23
C CYS A 158 -5.02 -3.91 16.57
N LEU A 159 -4.38 -4.60 17.52
CA LEU A 159 -3.84 -4.07 18.77
C LEU A 159 -2.82 -2.96 18.49
#